data_AF-A0A3S0E7X0-F1
#
_entry.id   AF-A0A3S0E7X0-F1
#
_cell.length_a   1.000
_cell.length_b   1.000
_cell.length_c   1.000
_cell.angle_alpha   90.00
_cell.angle_beta   90.00
_cell.angle_gamma   90.00
#
_symmetry.space_group_name_H-M   'P 1'
#
loop_
_entity.id
_entity.type
_entity.pdbx_description
1 polymer ?
#
loop_
_entity_poly.entity_id
_entity_poly.type
_entity_poly.pdbx_seq_one_letter_code
_entity_poly.pdbx_strand_id
1 'polypeptide(L)'
;MDDDFFALLQKWAILETRHHAAEKAQADALALELSSAEDAIFDSRPVTQAGALAHLRFLATHLERRGGDEPLSAALRNAIDVLGRA
;
A
#
# COMPACT_ATOMS: atom_id res chain seq x y z
N MET A 1 -11.46 -14.96 4.40
CA MET A 1 -11.81 -13.72 3.69
C MET A 1 -10.73 -12.71 4.05
N ASP A 2 -10.36 -11.79 3.14
CA ASP A 2 -9.20 -10.90 3.32
C ASP A 2 -9.50 -9.67 4.20
N ASP A 3 -10.43 -9.79 5.14
CA ASP A 3 -10.97 -8.65 5.90
C ASP A 3 -9.88 -7.93 6.72
N ASP A 4 -8.99 -8.70 7.37
CA ASP A 4 -7.85 -8.16 8.12
C ASP A 4 -6.88 -7.40 7.21
N PHE A 5 -6.66 -7.91 6.00
CA PHE A 5 -5.82 -7.25 5.00
C PHE A 5 -6.43 -5.91 4.54
N PHE A 6 -7.74 -5.89 4.26
CA PHE A 6 -8.42 -4.64 3.90
C PHE A 6 -8.44 -3.63 5.06
N ALA A 7 -8.54 -4.10 6.30
CA ALA A 7 -8.42 -3.24 7.48
C ALA A 7 -7.02 -2.62 7.60
N LEU A 8 -5.96 -3.39 7.31
CA LEU A 8 -4.59 -2.89 7.26
C LEU A 8 -4.41 -1.83 6.16
N LEU A 9 -4.92 -2.07 4.95
CA LEU A 9 -4.88 -1.09 3.86
C LEU A 9 -5.61 0.20 4.22
N GLN A 10 -6.78 0.10 4.86
CA GLN A 10 -7.53 1.27 5.30
C GLN A 10 -6.75 2.08 6.35
N LYS A 11 -6.14 1.38 7.32
CA LYS A 11 -5.27 2.02 8.33
C LYS A 11 -4.10 2.74 7.67
N TRP A 12 -3.43 2.09 6.72
CA TRP A 12 -2.32 2.68 5.98
C TRP A 12 -2.74 3.96 5.24
N ALA A 13 -3.86 3.94 4.52
CA ALA A 13 -4.36 5.11 3.79
C ALA A 13 -4.68 6.31 4.72
N ILE A 14 -5.25 6.03 5.90
CA ILE A 14 -5.52 7.06 6.92
C ILE A 14 -4.20 7.63 7.45
N LEU A 15 -3.23 6.78 7.77
CA LEU A 15 -1.91 7.21 8.26
C LEU A 15 -1.16 8.03 7.22
N GLU A 16 -1.18 7.61 5.96
CA GLU A 16 -0.56 8.33 4.85
C GLU A 16 -1.13 9.74 4.72
N THR A 17 -2.47 9.85 4.70
CA THR A 17 -3.16 11.14 4.63
C THR A 17 -2.78 12.05 5.80
N ARG A 18 -2.74 11.49 7.02
CA ARG A 18 -2.35 12.24 8.22
C ARG A 18 -0.89 12.67 8.18
N HIS A 19 0.01 11.80 7.74
CA HIS A 19 1.44 12.10 7.60
C HIS A 19 1.67 13.25 6.62
N HIS A 20 0.99 13.25 5.47
CA HIS A 20 1.08 14.33 4.50
C HIS A 20 0.53 15.68 5.02
N ALA A 21 -0.45 15.66 5.92
CA ALA A 21 -1.04 16.86 6.50
C ALA A 21 -0.35 17.34 7.80
N ALA A 22 0.58 16.57 8.35
CA ALA A 22 1.19 16.83 9.64
C ALA A 22 2.33 17.87 9.57
N GLU A 23 2.48 18.65 10.64
CA GLU A 23 3.67 19.46 10.88
C GLU A 23 4.84 18.60 11.35
N LYS A 24 6.09 19.09 11.18
CA LYS A 24 7.33 18.31 11.37
C LYS A 24 7.37 17.41 12.62
N ALA A 25 6.96 17.90 13.79
CA ALA A 25 7.05 17.13 15.03
C ALA A 25 6.07 15.94 15.10
N GLN A 26 4.92 16.00 14.42
CA GLN A 26 3.97 14.89 14.32
C GLN A 26 4.29 13.97 13.14
N ALA A 27 4.96 14.48 12.12
CA ALA A 27 5.34 13.71 10.94
C ALA A 27 6.23 12.50 11.30
N ASP A 28 7.21 12.67 12.19
CA ASP A 28 8.13 11.59 12.55
C ASP A 28 7.43 10.41 13.25
N ALA A 29 6.52 10.69 14.18
CA ALA A 29 5.72 9.64 14.84
C ALA A 29 4.80 8.92 13.86
N LEU A 30 4.14 9.68 12.97
CA LEU A 30 3.28 9.12 11.93
C LEU A 30 4.08 8.33 10.89
N ALA A 31 5.32 8.71 10.59
CA ALA A 31 6.20 7.98 9.67
C ALA A 31 6.55 6.60 10.22
N LEU A 32 6.80 6.49 11.53
CA LEU A 32 7.05 5.20 12.18
C LEU A 32 5.81 4.30 12.14
N GLU A 33 4.64 4.84 12.49
CA GLU A 33 3.37 4.08 12.40
C GLU A 33 3.05 3.64 10.97
N LEU A 34 3.31 4.51 9.99
CA LEU A 34 3.14 4.20 8.58
C LEU A 34 4.07 3.07 8.16
N SER A 35 5.36 3.13 8.54
CA SER A 35 6.32 2.06 8.24
C SER A 35 5.89 0.71 8.82
N SER A 36 5.43 0.68 10.08
CA SER A 36 4.93 -0.57 10.68
C SER A 36 3.67 -1.10 9.99
N ALA A 37 2.80 -0.21 9.49
CA ALA A 37 1.65 -0.62 8.69
C ALA A 37 2.07 -1.18 7.32
N GLU A 38 3.09 -0.60 6.69
CA GLU A 38 3.67 -1.12 5.45
C GLU A 38 4.25 -2.52 5.63
N ASP A 39 5.03 -2.74 6.68
CA ASP A 39 5.60 -4.06 7.01
C ASP A 39 4.51 -5.12 7.19
N ALA A 40 3.44 -4.79 7.92
CA ALA A 40 2.29 -5.68 8.09
C ALA A 40 1.56 -6.00 6.78
N ILE A 41 1.51 -5.06 5.83
CA ILE A 41 0.95 -5.29 4.51
C ILE A 41 1.87 -6.20 3.68
N PHE A 42 3.19 -6.00 3.71
CA PHE A 42 4.15 -6.86 3.00
C PHE A 42 4.10 -8.31 3.48
N ASP A 43 3.92 -8.53 4.79
CA ASP A 43 3.80 -9.86 5.38
C ASP A 43 2.44 -10.52 5.11
N SER A 44 1.45 -9.74 4.67
CA SER A 44 0.11 -10.24 4.39
C SER A 44 0.08 -11.13 3.13
N ARG A 45 -0.77 -12.15 3.17
CA ARG A 45 -1.00 -13.07 2.05
C ARG A 45 -2.48 -13.13 1.72
N PRO A 46 -3.01 -12.14 0.98
CA PRO A 46 -4.41 -12.16 0.57
C PRO A 46 -4.68 -13.41 -0.27
N VAL A 47 -5.81 -14.05 -0.01
CA VAL A 47 -6.20 -15.32 -0.66
C VAL A 47 -7.25 -15.12 -1.75
N THR A 48 -7.91 -13.96 -1.77
CA THR A 48 -8.89 -13.63 -2.80
C THR A 48 -8.25 -12.85 -3.94
N GLN A 49 -8.83 -12.94 -5.14
CA GLN A 49 -8.42 -12.12 -6.28
C GLN A 49 -8.47 -10.62 -5.95
N ALA A 50 -9.53 -10.19 -5.25
CA ALA A 50 -9.68 -8.80 -4.83
C ALA A 50 -8.54 -8.34 -3.89
N GLY A 51 -8.18 -9.19 -2.92
CA GLY A 51 -7.06 -8.92 -2.02
C GLY A 51 -5.72 -8.90 -2.76
N ALA A 52 -5.46 -9.85 -3.66
CA ALA A 52 -4.24 -9.87 -4.47
C ALA A 52 -4.11 -8.61 -5.35
N LEU A 53 -5.18 -8.19 -6.01
CA LEU A 53 -5.21 -6.95 -6.80
C LEU A 53 -4.97 -5.71 -5.94
N ALA A 54 -5.58 -5.65 -4.77
CA ALA A 54 -5.37 -4.55 -3.83
C ALA A 54 -3.93 -4.53 -3.29
N HIS A 55 -3.30 -5.70 -3.07
CA HIS A 55 -1.90 -5.79 -2.68
C HIS A 55 -0.98 -5.28 -3.78
N LEU A 56 -1.19 -5.69 -5.04
CA LEU A 56 -0.43 -5.16 -6.17
C LEU A 56 -0.55 -3.64 -6.32
N ARG A 57 -1.76 -3.10 -6.09
CA ARG A 57 -1.98 -1.63 -6.10
C ARG A 57 -1.18 -0.94 -5.01
N PHE A 58 -1.20 -1.47 -3.79
CA PHE A 58 -0.40 -0.97 -2.69
C PHE A 58 1.10 -0.95 -3.05
N LEU A 59 1.63 -2.05 -3.60
CA LEU A 59 3.05 -2.14 -3.99
C LEU A 59 3.42 -1.08 -5.04
N ALA A 60 2.57 -0.87 -6.04
CA ALA A 60 2.80 0.12 -7.07
C ALA A 60 2.86 1.55 -6.48
N THR A 61 1.89 1.90 -5.64
CA THR A 61 1.85 3.20 -4.94
C THR A 61 3.06 3.38 -4.02
N HIS A 62 3.44 2.34 -3.28
CA HIS A 62 4.57 2.39 -2.36
C HIS A 62 5.90 2.65 -3.09
N LEU A 63 6.12 1.97 -4.22
CA LEU A 63 7.30 2.17 -5.05
C LEU A 63 7.38 3.60 -5.60
N GLU A 64 6.27 4.14 -6.11
CA GLU A 64 6.21 5.51 -6.61
C GLU A 64 6.52 6.53 -5.51
N ARG A 65 5.97 6.33 -4.30
CA ARG A 65 6.18 7.22 -3.16
C ARG A 65 7.64 7.27 -2.71
N ARG A 66 8.36 6.15 -2.76
CA ARG A 66 9.77 6.09 -2.37
C ARG A 66 10.75 6.51 -3.48
N GLY A 67 10.25 6.99 -4.62
CA GLY A 67 11.09 7.28 -5.80
C GLY A 67 11.74 6.01 -6.36
N GLY A 68 11.04 4.88 -6.24
CA GLY A 68 11.49 3.57 -6.69
C GLY A 68 11.45 3.41 -8.21
N ASP A 69 11.65 2.18 -8.65
CA ASP A 69 11.74 1.77 -10.05
C ASP A 69 10.41 2.03 -10.80
N GLU A 70 10.36 3.12 -11.58
CA GLU A 70 9.23 3.49 -12.44
C GLU A 70 8.81 2.37 -13.41
N PRO A 71 9.74 1.67 -14.11
CA PRO A 71 9.39 0.47 -14.87
C PRO A 71 8.65 -0.59 -14.05
N LEU A 72 9.06 -0.86 -12.81
CA LEU A 72 8.41 -1.85 -11.95
C LEU A 72 7.00 -1.39 -11.53
N SER A 73 6.82 -0.14 -11.14
CA SER A 73 5.48 0.38 -10.79
C SER A 73 4.54 0.35 -12.01
N ALA A 74 5.04 0.70 -13.20
CA ALA A 74 4.28 0.59 -14.44
C ALA A 74 3.91 -0.87 -14.78
N ALA A 75 4.84 -1.82 -14.59
CA ALA A 75 4.58 -3.23 -14.79
C ALA A 75 3.50 -3.77 -13.83
N LEU A 76 3.53 -3.35 -12.56
CA LEU A 76 2.50 -3.71 -11.58
C LEU A 76 1.12 -3.16 -11.98
N ARG A 77 1.05 -1.91 -12.43
CA ARG A 77 -0.20 -1.29 -12.94
C ARG A 77 -0.77 -2.07 -14.13
N ASN A 78 0.08 -2.45 -15.08
CA ASN A 78 -0.35 -3.28 -16.21
C ASN A 78 -0.84 -4.66 -15.76
N ALA A 79 -0.15 -5.31 -14.82
CA ALA A 79 -0.58 -6.58 -14.26
C ALA A 79 -1.98 -6.47 -13.60
N ILE A 80 -2.23 -5.40 -12.85
CA ILE A 80 -3.55 -5.11 -12.25
C ILE A 80 -4.63 -4.97 -13.33
N ASP A 81 -4.35 -4.25 -14.42
CA ASP A 81 -5.32 -4.04 -15.50
C ASP A 81 -5.66 -5.34 -16.23
N VAL A 82 -4.68 -6.21 -16.46
CA VAL A 82 -4.88 -7.50 -17.12
C VAL A 82 -5.65 -8.46 -16.19
N LEU A 83 -5.21 -8.59 -14.94
CA LEU A 83 -5.79 -9.52 -13.96
C LEU A 83 -7.14 -9.06 -13.41
N GLY A 84 -7.44 -7.76 -13.44
CA GLY A 84 -8.71 -7.19 -12.99
C GLY A 84 -9.84 -7.29 -14.03
N ARG A 85 -9.53 -7.65 -15.28
CA ARG A 85 -10.50 -7.87 -16.36
C ARG A 85 -10.89 -9.34 -16.54
N ALA A 86 -10.13 -10.25 -15.92
CA ALA A 86 -10.35 -11.70 -15.93
C ALA A 86 -11.30 -12.12 -14.82
#